data_AF-A0A966B435-F1
#
_entry.id   AF-A0A966B435-F1
#
_cell.length_a   1.000
_cell.length_b   1.000
_cell.length_c   1.000
_cell.angle_alpha   90.00
_cell.angle_beta   90.00
_cell.angle_gamma   90.00
#
_symmetry.space_group_name_H-M   'P 1'
#
loop_
_entity.id
_entity.type
_entity.pdbx_description
1 polymer ?
#
loop_
_entity_poly.entity_id
_entity_poly.type
_entity_poly.pdbx_seq_one_letter_code
_entity_poly.pdbx_strand_id
1 'polypeptide(L)'
;MKKSISYNINKWMRVGKDLYLPLIIVTILIGSSLMGFADYSAEVIKDEPVAYWRLDDEQSPARDATENDYSAFENNGINYKEESPFLNDDNSAISFLQNGQLITDPFEKMDGGGFTVEFWIQFNSLPVGFTNLVGDGEGGMDFMLMVYAGGGGFIRPHVQTDSGFASIDSVDRITDNGLHHIVSTWDEGSGEIYLYIDGELADTTVSAGTIPTSGQPINSDNPIYIGQDGREPRAPDALIDEAAIYNYALSAERILAHFNAGEVPEPPEPPEPPADAGGVAIGD
;
A
#
# COMPACT_ATOMS: atom_id res chain seq x y z
N MET A 1 31.97 41.69 -16.77
CA MET A 1 33.32 41.68 -16.15
C MET A 1 33.17 41.67 -14.63
N LYS A 2 33.15 40.50 -13.99
CA LYS A 2 33.18 40.38 -12.53
C LYS A 2 34.59 39.99 -12.10
N LYS A 3 35.18 40.80 -11.22
CA LYS A 3 36.53 40.61 -10.65
C LYS A 3 36.50 39.46 -9.64
N SER A 4 37.38 38.47 -9.82
CA SER A 4 37.78 37.51 -8.79
C SER A 4 38.74 38.18 -7.81
N ILE A 5 38.45 38.09 -6.51
CA ILE A 5 39.39 38.40 -5.44
C ILE A 5 39.89 37.05 -4.91
N SER A 6 41.15 36.72 -5.16
CA SER A 6 41.80 35.53 -4.61
C SER A 6 42.43 35.89 -3.26
N TYR A 7 42.01 35.24 -2.18
CA TYR A 7 42.73 35.26 -0.91
C TYR A 7 43.68 34.06 -0.86
N ASN A 8 44.97 34.34 -0.70
CA ASN A 8 46.02 33.33 -0.54
C ASN A 8 46.40 33.31 0.94
N ILE A 9 45.96 32.30 1.69
CA ILE A 9 46.40 32.08 3.08
C ILE A 9 46.98 30.68 3.17
N ASN A 10 48.29 30.57 2.87
CA ASN A 10 49.09 29.40 3.18
C ASN A 10 49.22 29.27 4.69
N LYS A 11 48.37 28.46 5.33
CA LYS A 11 48.57 28.04 6.71
C LYS A 11 48.85 26.53 6.73
N TRP A 12 50.14 26.19 6.83
CA TRP A 12 50.60 24.83 7.05
C TRP A 12 50.33 24.44 8.51
N MET A 13 49.60 23.35 8.72
CA MET A 13 49.46 22.72 10.04
C MET A 13 50.50 21.60 10.16
N ARG A 14 51.25 21.61 11.26
CA ARG A 14 52.39 20.71 11.50
C ARG A 14 51.89 19.47 12.25
N VAL A 15 52.02 18.28 11.64
CA VAL A 15 51.78 16.99 12.30
C VAL A 15 53.01 16.11 12.08
N GLY A 16 53.80 15.88 13.13
CA GLY A 16 54.96 14.97 13.08
C GLY A 16 56.15 15.47 12.25
N LYS A 17 57.26 14.69 12.26
CA LYS A 17 58.55 15.12 11.68
C LYS A 17 58.77 14.76 10.20
N ASP A 18 58.08 13.79 9.60
CA ASP A 18 58.46 13.31 8.26
C ASP A 18 57.29 12.82 7.37
N LEU A 19 56.22 13.62 7.15
CA LEU A 19 55.24 13.31 6.09
C LEU A 19 54.57 14.57 5.52
N TYR A 20 54.77 14.82 4.22
CA TYR A 20 54.00 15.81 3.45
C TYR A 20 53.00 15.07 2.56
N LEU A 21 51.69 15.23 2.82
CA LEU A 21 50.63 14.80 1.91
C LEU A 21 49.96 16.04 1.31
N PRO A 22 49.72 16.08 -0.01
CA PRO A 22 48.94 17.16 -0.59
C PRO A 22 47.49 17.07 -0.11
N LEU A 23 46.97 18.18 0.40
CA LEU A 23 45.53 18.33 0.66
C LEU A 23 44.83 18.39 -0.71
N ILE A 24 44.36 17.23 -1.21
CA ILE A 24 43.43 17.21 -2.34
C ILE A 24 42.09 17.67 -1.76
N ILE A 25 41.76 18.93 -2.00
CA ILE A 25 40.38 19.42 -1.85
C ILE A 25 39.60 18.75 -2.97
N VAL A 26 38.99 17.60 -2.68
CA VAL A 26 37.89 17.08 -3.48
C VAL A 26 36.72 18.01 -3.20
N THR A 27 36.52 18.99 -4.07
CA THR A 27 35.24 19.66 -4.15
C THR A 27 34.25 18.61 -4.65
N ILE A 28 33.57 17.94 -3.72
CA ILE A 28 32.35 17.21 -4.08
C ILE A 28 31.37 18.29 -4.50
N LEU A 29 31.22 18.47 -5.81
CA LEU A 29 30.00 19.02 -6.36
C LEU A 29 28.92 18.00 -5.97
N ILE A 30 28.29 18.24 -4.82
CA ILE A 30 26.94 17.73 -4.61
C ILE A 30 26.12 18.54 -5.60
N GLY A 31 26.04 18.06 -6.83
CA GLY A 31 24.89 18.35 -7.65
C GLY A 31 23.74 17.84 -6.80
N SER A 32 22.98 18.75 -6.19
CA SER A 32 21.67 18.42 -5.70
C SER A 32 20.88 18.03 -6.94
N SER A 33 20.94 16.76 -7.33
CA SER A 33 19.76 16.15 -7.90
C SER A 33 18.73 16.31 -6.80
N LEU A 34 17.82 17.27 -6.98
CA LEU A 34 16.45 17.02 -6.57
C LEU A 34 16.08 15.75 -7.33
N MET A 35 16.34 14.60 -6.70
CA MET A 35 15.73 13.35 -7.10
C MET A 35 14.27 13.67 -6.81
N GLY A 36 13.54 14.09 -7.85
CA GLY A 36 12.09 14.17 -7.74
C GLY A 36 11.69 12.74 -7.44
N PHE A 37 11.33 12.48 -6.18
CA PHE A 37 10.69 11.23 -5.84
C PHE A 37 9.45 11.12 -6.72
N ALA A 38 9.24 9.95 -7.28
CA ALA A 38 8.06 9.73 -8.08
C ALA A 38 6.87 9.83 -7.13
N ASP A 39 5.95 10.73 -7.46
CA ASP A 39 4.62 10.78 -6.85
C ASP A 39 4.02 9.36 -6.92
N TYR A 40 3.53 8.84 -5.79
CA TYR A 40 2.96 7.49 -5.71
C TYR A 40 1.94 7.26 -6.83
N SER A 41 1.08 8.25 -7.06
CA SER A 41 0.04 8.18 -8.09
C SER A 41 0.62 8.06 -9.51
N ALA A 42 1.78 8.67 -9.76
CA ALA A 42 2.46 8.55 -11.04
C ALA A 42 3.08 7.16 -11.24
N GLU A 43 3.57 6.50 -10.18
CA GLU A 43 4.05 5.12 -10.29
C GLU A 43 2.88 4.14 -10.50
N VAL A 44 1.75 4.33 -9.81
CA VAL A 44 0.53 3.52 -10.01
C VAL A 44 0.01 3.65 -11.44
N ILE A 45 -0.18 4.88 -11.94
CA ILE A 45 -0.72 5.13 -13.29
C ILE A 45 0.19 4.57 -14.40
N LYS A 46 1.50 4.54 -14.17
CA LYS A 46 2.48 3.99 -15.13
C LYS A 46 2.29 2.49 -15.38
N ASP A 47 1.70 1.78 -14.44
CA ASP A 47 1.33 0.37 -14.56
C ASP A 47 -0.11 0.17 -15.06
N GLU A 48 -0.76 1.22 -15.55
CA GLU A 48 -2.03 1.15 -16.28
C GLU A 48 -3.12 0.34 -15.54
N PRO A 49 -3.51 0.73 -14.30
CA PRO A 49 -4.60 0.08 -13.60
C PRO A 49 -5.91 0.23 -14.36
N VAL A 50 -6.81 -0.74 -14.19
CA VAL A 50 -8.18 -0.69 -14.72
C VAL A 50 -9.00 0.37 -13.99
N ALA A 51 -8.81 0.50 -12.68
CA ALA A 51 -9.43 1.53 -11.86
C ALA A 51 -8.47 1.92 -10.73
N TYR A 52 -8.46 3.21 -10.37
CA TYR A 52 -7.59 3.72 -9.33
C TYR A 52 -8.25 4.89 -8.61
N TRP A 53 -8.60 4.70 -7.34
CA TRP A 53 -9.16 5.73 -6.49
C TRP A 53 -8.07 6.26 -5.58
N ARG A 54 -7.71 7.53 -5.78
CA ARG A 54 -6.77 8.25 -4.91
C ARG A 54 -7.33 8.52 -3.52
N LEU A 55 -8.65 8.40 -3.34
CA LEU A 55 -9.34 8.59 -2.06
C LEU A 55 -9.00 9.92 -1.35
N ASP A 56 -8.67 10.95 -2.12
CA ASP A 56 -8.38 12.31 -1.69
C ASP A 56 -9.53 13.29 -1.90
N ASP A 57 -10.69 12.77 -2.30
CA ASP A 57 -11.86 13.57 -2.59
C ASP A 57 -12.43 14.26 -1.34
N GLU A 58 -12.97 15.46 -1.54
CA GLU A 58 -13.59 16.23 -0.45
C GLU A 58 -15.03 15.78 -0.11
N GLN A 59 -15.63 14.97 -0.99
CA GLN A 59 -16.99 14.46 -0.93
C GLN A 59 -17.21 13.39 -2.02
N SER A 60 -18.28 12.61 -1.90
CA SER A 60 -18.72 11.65 -2.92
C SER A 60 -18.95 12.31 -4.31
N PRO A 61 -18.61 11.61 -5.42
CA PRO A 61 -17.96 10.31 -5.46
C PRO A 61 -16.45 10.38 -5.19
N ALA A 62 -15.88 9.28 -4.73
CA ALA A 62 -14.45 9.05 -4.85
C ALA A 62 -14.11 8.79 -6.32
N ARG A 63 -13.26 9.64 -6.90
CA ARG A 63 -13.01 9.65 -8.35
C ARG A 63 -12.01 8.59 -8.76
N ASP A 64 -12.33 7.91 -9.86
CA ASP A 64 -11.34 7.10 -10.56
C ASP A 64 -10.38 8.04 -11.31
N ALA A 65 -9.08 7.90 -11.03
CA ALA A 65 -8.00 8.68 -11.61
C ALA A 65 -7.54 8.13 -12.97
N THR A 66 -8.05 6.98 -13.40
CA THR A 66 -7.81 6.45 -14.75
C THR A 66 -8.70 7.14 -15.80
N GLU A 67 -8.46 6.85 -17.08
CA GLU A 67 -9.33 7.31 -18.17
C GLU A 67 -10.67 6.53 -18.25
N ASN A 68 -10.85 5.48 -17.45
CA ASN A 68 -12.03 4.61 -17.52
C ASN A 68 -13.24 5.16 -16.73
N ASP A 69 -13.02 6.07 -15.77
CA ASP A 69 -14.05 6.79 -15.00
C ASP A 69 -14.99 5.87 -14.18
N TYR A 70 -14.44 4.80 -13.58
CA TYR A 70 -15.17 3.92 -12.66
C TYR A 70 -15.26 4.51 -11.25
N SER A 71 -15.76 5.74 -11.13
CA SER A 71 -15.88 6.43 -9.83
C SER A 71 -16.75 5.66 -8.82
N ALA A 72 -16.33 5.65 -7.55
CA ALA A 72 -17.03 4.95 -6.46
C ALA A 72 -17.89 5.92 -5.64
N PHE A 73 -19.15 5.58 -5.43
CA PHE A 73 -20.12 6.42 -4.73
C PHE A 73 -20.26 5.99 -3.28
N GLU A 74 -20.29 6.97 -2.39
CA GLU A 74 -20.67 6.71 -1.00
C GLU A 74 -22.09 6.17 -0.92
N ASN A 75 -22.21 5.02 -0.27
CA ASN A 75 -23.49 4.51 0.19
C ASN A 75 -23.69 4.81 1.69
N ASN A 76 -22.63 4.79 2.50
CA ASN A 76 -22.72 5.03 3.94
C ASN A 76 -21.35 5.28 4.60
N GLY A 77 -21.35 5.90 5.78
CA GLY A 77 -20.29 5.79 6.79
C GLY A 77 -18.89 6.24 6.38
N ILE A 78 -18.77 7.30 5.56
CA ILE A 78 -17.49 7.84 5.11
C ILE A 78 -17.19 9.18 5.79
N ASN A 79 -15.97 9.34 6.30
CA ASN A 79 -15.41 10.65 6.61
C ASN A 79 -14.44 11.07 5.51
N TYR A 80 -14.75 12.18 4.84
CA TYR A 80 -13.85 12.84 3.90
C TYR A 80 -13.01 13.90 4.62
N LYS A 81 -11.92 14.33 3.98
CA LYS A 81 -11.05 15.40 4.47
C LYS A 81 -10.31 15.03 5.75
N GLU A 82 -9.97 13.76 5.90
CA GLU A 82 -9.01 13.36 6.91
C GLU A 82 -7.62 13.81 6.49
N GLU A 83 -6.73 14.01 7.46
CA GLU A 83 -5.33 14.34 7.18
C GLU A 83 -4.67 13.18 6.41
N SER A 84 -3.89 13.49 5.37
CA SER A 84 -3.16 12.46 4.65
C SER A 84 -2.17 11.74 5.59
N PRO A 85 -2.08 10.41 5.51
CA PRO A 85 -1.11 9.65 6.29
C PRO A 85 0.30 9.70 5.69
N PHE A 86 0.48 10.26 4.49
CA PHE A 86 1.75 10.37 3.78
C PHE A 86 2.56 11.60 4.21
N LEU A 87 3.89 11.48 4.35
CA LEU A 87 4.75 12.51 4.96
C LEU A 87 4.82 13.83 4.18
N ASN A 88 4.57 13.81 2.88
CA ASN A 88 4.71 14.95 1.97
C ASN A 88 3.55 15.04 0.97
N ASP A 89 2.38 14.57 1.36
CA ASP A 89 1.16 14.73 0.56
C ASP A 89 0.24 15.77 1.21
N ASP A 90 -0.11 16.78 0.43
CA ASP A 90 -0.96 17.90 0.82
C ASP A 90 -2.46 17.55 0.63
N ASN A 91 -2.73 16.38 0.05
CA ASN A 91 -4.08 15.92 -0.25
C ASN A 91 -4.82 15.44 1.00
N SER A 92 -6.14 15.35 0.90
CA SER A 92 -6.95 14.71 1.93
C SER A 92 -6.87 13.20 1.82
N ALA A 93 -7.31 12.49 2.87
CA ALA A 93 -7.60 11.07 2.82
C ALA A 93 -9.07 10.81 3.20
N ILE A 94 -9.49 9.56 3.01
CA ILE A 94 -10.82 9.07 3.40
C ILE A 94 -10.71 8.01 4.51
N SER A 95 -11.52 8.19 5.56
CA SER A 95 -11.68 7.21 6.62
C SER A 95 -13.06 6.54 6.57
N PHE A 96 -13.04 5.23 6.72
CA PHE A 96 -14.20 4.35 6.74
C PHE A 96 -14.58 4.10 8.20
N LEU A 97 -15.84 4.38 8.54
CA LEU A 97 -16.43 4.02 9.82
C LEU A 97 -16.88 2.55 9.79
N GLN A 98 -17.30 1.96 10.92
CA GLN A 98 -17.72 0.55 11.03
C GLN A 98 -18.95 0.13 10.17
N ASN A 99 -19.45 1.03 9.34
CA ASN A 99 -20.49 0.85 8.32
C ASN A 99 -20.14 1.58 7.01
N GLY A 100 -18.87 1.96 6.82
CA GLY A 100 -18.36 2.75 5.72
C GLY A 100 -18.33 1.95 4.43
N GLN A 101 -18.84 2.52 3.35
CA GLN A 101 -18.96 1.86 2.06
C GLN A 101 -18.89 2.88 0.92
N LEU A 102 -17.89 2.69 0.07
CA LEU A 102 -17.88 3.20 -1.30
C LEU A 102 -18.17 2.03 -2.25
N ILE A 103 -18.98 2.27 -3.27
CA ILE A 103 -19.39 1.26 -4.24
C ILE A 103 -19.40 1.84 -5.66
N THR A 104 -18.86 1.11 -6.63
CA THR A 104 -18.90 1.50 -8.04
C THR A 104 -20.19 1.04 -8.71
N ASP A 105 -20.47 1.52 -9.93
CA ASP A 105 -21.29 0.72 -10.85
C ASP A 105 -20.52 -0.56 -11.26
N PRO A 106 -21.18 -1.67 -11.63
CA PRO A 106 -20.49 -2.87 -12.12
C PRO A 106 -19.69 -2.61 -13.40
N PHE A 107 -18.50 -3.20 -13.51
CA PHE A 107 -17.64 -3.12 -14.69
C PHE A 107 -16.74 -4.35 -14.86
N GLU A 108 -16.19 -4.52 -16.06
CA GLU A 108 -15.27 -5.60 -16.39
C GLU A 108 -13.86 -5.30 -15.82
N LYS A 109 -13.44 -5.99 -14.76
CA LYS A 109 -12.14 -5.74 -14.10
C LYS A 109 -10.98 -6.56 -14.67
N MET A 110 -11.29 -7.72 -15.25
CA MET A 110 -10.32 -8.69 -15.76
C MET A 110 -10.65 -9.10 -17.21
N ASP A 111 -9.64 -9.21 -18.05
CA ASP A 111 -9.76 -9.67 -19.44
C ASP A 111 -8.99 -10.99 -19.71
N GLY A 112 -8.50 -11.63 -18.65
CA GLY A 112 -7.70 -12.84 -18.67
C GLY A 112 -6.31 -12.63 -18.04
N GLY A 113 -5.67 -13.70 -17.59
CA GLY A 113 -4.24 -13.65 -17.21
C GLY A 113 -3.96 -13.31 -15.75
N GLY A 114 -4.94 -12.77 -15.01
CA GLY A 114 -4.80 -12.55 -13.57
C GLY A 114 -5.41 -11.23 -13.12
N PHE A 115 -5.04 -10.81 -11.91
CA PHE A 115 -5.36 -9.48 -11.38
C PHE A 115 -4.45 -9.09 -10.22
N THR A 116 -4.48 -7.80 -9.87
CA THR A 116 -3.89 -7.25 -8.65
C THR A 116 -4.87 -6.31 -7.95
N VAL A 117 -4.91 -6.37 -6.63
CA VAL A 117 -5.58 -5.42 -5.74
C VAL A 117 -4.52 -4.76 -4.87
N GLU A 118 -4.45 -3.44 -4.89
CA GLU A 118 -3.46 -2.64 -4.18
C GLU A 118 -4.14 -1.50 -3.42
N PHE A 119 -3.72 -1.22 -2.19
CA PHE A 119 -4.17 -0.07 -1.41
C PHE A 119 -3.26 0.16 -0.20
N TRP A 120 -3.35 1.33 0.40
CA TRP A 120 -2.81 1.61 1.74
C TRP A 120 -3.91 1.55 2.79
N ILE A 121 -3.56 1.12 4.01
CA ILE A 121 -4.50 1.03 5.12
C ILE A 121 -3.85 1.38 6.46
N GLN A 122 -4.61 2.08 7.29
CA GLN A 122 -4.31 2.30 8.71
C GLN A 122 -5.57 2.00 9.53
N PHE A 123 -5.51 1.01 10.42
CA PHE A 123 -6.63 0.69 11.30
C PHE A 123 -6.76 1.71 12.45
N ASN A 124 -7.93 2.31 12.60
CA ASN A 124 -8.30 3.05 13.80
C ASN A 124 -8.69 2.09 14.93
N SER A 125 -9.31 0.96 14.57
CA SER A 125 -9.50 -0.18 15.46
C SER A 125 -9.42 -1.50 14.72
N LEU A 126 -8.83 -2.51 15.37
CA LEU A 126 -8.63 -3.81 14.75
C LEU A 126 -9.97 -4.53 14.51
N PRO A 127 -10.15 -5.19 13.35
CA PRO A 127 -11.32 -6.00 13.08
C PRO A 127 -11.50 -7.10 14.14
N VAL A 128 -12.75 -7.32 14.56
CA VAL A 128 -13.12 -8.39 15.51
C VAL A 128 -13.62 -9.66 14.80
N GLY A 129 -13.77 -9.62 13.49
CA GLY A 129 -14.21 -10.69 12.60
C GLY A 129 -13.86 -10.32 11.16
N PHE A 130 -14.29 -11.13 10.18
CA PHE A 130 -14.06 -10.81 8.77
C PHE A 130 -14.73 -9.48 8.41
N THR A 131 -13.98 -8.66 7.68
CA THR A 131 -14.32 -7.31 7.28
C THR A 131 -13.68 -7.04 5.91
N ASN A 132 -14.48 -6.67 4.91
CA ASN A 132 -13.97 -6.30 3.59
C ASN A 132 -13.12 -5.04 3.66
N LEU A 133 -12.02 -5.02 2.91
CA LEU A 133 -11.23 -3.83 2.68
C LEU A 133 -11.46 -3.34 1.25
N VAL A 134 -11.11 -4.16 0.26
CA VAL A 134 -11.34 -3.90 -1.17
C VAL A 134 -11.69 -5.21 -1.85
N GLY A 135 -12.78 -5.25 -2.63
CA GLY A 135 -13.20 -6.46 -3.32
C GLY A 135 -14.52 -6.34 -4.07
N ASP A 136 -14.94 -7.39 -4.77
CA ASP A 136 -16.18 -7.41 -5.55
C ASP A 136 -17.25 -8.39 -5.02
N GLY A 137 -17.25 -8.62 -3.70
CA GLY A 137 -18.12 -9.59 -3.06
C GLY A 137 -19.58 -9.15 -2.87
N GLU A 138 -20.47 -9.72 -3.67
CA GLU A 138 -21.94 -9.55 -3.62
C GLU A 138 -22.61 -10.69 -2.80
N GLY A 139 -22.05 -11.08 -1.66
CA GLY A 139 -22.63 -12.14 -0.80
C GLY A 139 -22.58 -13.55 -1.41
N GLY A 140 -22.74 -14.57 -0.55
CA GLY A 140 -22.61 -15.97 -1.00
C GLY A 140 -21.22 -16.27 -1.59
N MET A 141 -21.18 -16.94 -2.75
CA MET A 141 -19.95 -17.23 -3.51
C MET A 141 -19.80 -16.31 -4.73
N ASP A 142 -20.45 -15.15 -4.69
CA ASP A 142 -20.49 -14.19 -5.79
C ASP A 142 -19.39 -13.14 -5.60
N PHE A 143 -18.16 -13.51 -5.95
CA PHE A 143 -16.96 -12.65 -5.92
C PHE A 143 -15.91 -13.27 -6.83
N MET A 144 -14.97 -12.47 -7.31
CA MET A 144 -13.75 -12.93 -7.95
C MET A 144 -12.50 -12.56 -7.18
N LEU A 145 -12.45 -11.32 -6.68
CA LEU A 145 -11.31 -10.75 -5.97
C LEU A 145 -11.81 -10.09 -4.68
N MET A 146 -11.24 -10.46 -3.54
CA MET A 146 -11.47 -9.72 -2.31
C MET A 146 -10.22 -9.72 -1.44
N VAL A 147 -9.99 -8.65 -0.72
CA VAL A 147 -8.99 -8.57 0.35
C VAL A 147 -9.74 -8.25 1.65
N TYR A 148 -9.75 -9.24 2.55
CA TYR A 148 -10.33 -9.12 3.87
C TYR A 148 -9.28 -8.79 4.91
N ALA A 149 -9.73 -8.20 6.01
CA ALA A 149 -9.04 -8.31 7.29
C ALA A 149 -9.89 -9.09 8.30
N GLY A 150 -9.26 -9.59 9.36
CA GLY A 150 -9.98 -10.26 10.42
C GLY A 150 -9.35 -10.15 11.80
N GLY A 151 -9.92 -10.93 12.74
CA GLY A 151 -9.55 -10.93 14.15
C GLY A 151 -8.04 -11.04 14.38
N GLY A 152 -7.48 -10.05 15.07
CA GLY A 152 -6.04 -10.01 15.36
C GLY A 152 -5.18 -9.57 14.18
N GLY A 153 -5.75 -8.85 13.20
CA GLY A 153 -5.00 -8.08 12.22
C GLY A 153 -4.44 -8.86 11.04
N PHE A 154 -4.93 -10.06 10.75
CA PHE A 154 -4.53 -10.74 9.52
C PHE A 154 -5.20 -10.10 8.32
N ILE A 155 -4.50 -10.18 7.19
CA ILE A 155 -5.03 -9.90 5.87
C ILE A 155 -5.27 -11.23 5.16
N ARG A 156 -6.37 -11.30 4.40
CA ARG A 156 -6.78 -12.50 3.68
C ARG A 156 -7.28 -12.15 2.28
N PRO A 157 -6.50 -12.41 1.23
CA PRO A 157 -7.03 -12.39 -0.12
C PRO A 157 -7.91 -13.62 -0.38
N HIS A 158 -8.93 -13.42 -1.18
CA HIS A 158 -9.81 -14.44 -1.74
C HIS A 158 -9.77 -14.34 -3.26
N VAL A 159 -9.61 -15.49 -3.91
CA VAL A 159 -9.72 -15.62 -5.36
C VAL A 159 -10.70 -16.71 -5.67
N GLN A 160 -11.69 -16.42 -6.51
CA GLN A 160 -12.65 -17.39 -7.01
C GLN A 160 -12.41 -17.62 -8.50
N THR A 161 -12.26 -18.88 -8.86
CA THR A 161 -12.12 -19.34 -10.24
C THR A 161 -13.26 -20.29 -10.60
N ASP A 162 -13.25 -20.79 -11.83
CA ASP A 162 -14.13 -21.87 -12.28
C ASP A 162 -13.92 -23.21 -11.54
N SER A 163 -12.81 -23.32 -10.78
CA SER A 163 -12.42 -24.51 -10.03
C SER A 163 -12.72 -24.40 -8.52
N GLY A 164 -13.25 -23.26 -8.08
CA GLY A 164 -13.55 -22.98 -6.66
C GLY A 164 -12.82 -21.74 -6.16
N PHE A 165 -12.92 -21.47 -4.85
CA PHE A 165 -12.15 -20.40 -4.23
C PHE A 165 -10.93 -20.92 -3.47
N ALA A 166 -9.90 -20.07 -3.38
CA ALA A 166 -8.79 -20.22 -2.46
C ALA A 166 -8.57 -18.93 -1.67
N SER A 167 -7.97 -19.06 -0.49
CA SER A 167 -7.56 -17.94 0.35
C SER A 167 -6.42 -18.33 1.27
N ILE A 168 -5.73 -17.33 1.82
CA ILE A 168 -4.63 -17.49 2.78
C ILE A 168 -4.72 -16.41 3.86
N ASP A 169 -4.55 -16.77 5.13
CA ASP A 169 -4.36 -15.78 6.20
C ASP A 169 -2.90 -15.40 6.28
N SER A 170 -2.59 -14.11 6.28
CA SER A 170 -1.24 -13.66 6.57
C SER A 170 -0.76 -14.16 7.93
N VAL A 171 0.49 -14.65 7.96
CA VAL A 171 1.20 -14.92 9.21
C VAL A 171 1.49 -13.61 9.92
N ASP A 172 2.04 -12.63 9.19
CA ASP A 172 2.27 -11.29 9.69
C ASP A 172 0.96 -10.55 9.91
N ARG A 173 0.89 -9.80 11.00
CA ARG A 173 -0.35 -9.18 11.49
C ARG A 173 -0.16 -7.67 11.61
N ILE A 174 -1.10 -6.93 11.04
CA ILE A 174 -1.20 -5.49 11.24
C ILE A 174 -1.88 -5.26 12.59
N THR A 175 -1.09 -4.88 13.59
CA THR A 175 -1.56 -4.74 14.99
C THR A 175 -1.24 -3.39 15.61
N ASP A 176 -0.49 -2.57 14.91
CA ASP A 176 -0.25 -1.19 15.27
C ASP A 176 -1.25 -0.26 14.55
N ASN A 177 -1.01 1.04 14.69
CA ASN A 177 -1.75 2.09 14.01
C ASN A 177 -0.91 2.75 12.90
N GLY A 178 0.04 2.02 12.31
CA GLY A 178 0.83 2.45 11.18
C GLY A 178 0.04 2.39 9.87
N LEU A 179 0.54 3.10 8.85
CA LEU A 179 0.06 2.96 7.48
C LEU A 179 0.81 1.78 6.83
N HIS A 180 0.08 0.84 6.26
CA HIS A 180 0.62 -0.35 5.61
C HIS A 180 0.18 -0.45 4.16
N HIS A 181 1.08 -0.89 3.30
CA HIS A 181 0.82 -1.12 1.87
C HIS A 181 0.44 -2.57 1.66
N ILE A 182 -0.76 -2.80 1.13
CA ILE A 182 -1.32 -4.15 0.96
C ILE A 182 -1.51 -4.41 -0.53
N VAL A 183 -0.89 -5.48 -1.01
CA VAL A 183 -1.04 -5.91 -2.40
C VAL A 183 -1.34 -7.40 -2.46
N SER A 184 -2.43 -7.77 -3.14
CA SER A 184 -2.73 -9.16 -3.48
C SER A 184 -2.69 -9.34 -4.99
N THR A 185 -1.92 -10.30 -5.47
CA THR A 185 -1.90 -10.68 -6.89
C THR A 185 -2.46 -12.08 -7.07
N TRP A 186 -3.05 -12.35 -8.23
CA TRP A 186 -3.30 -13.70 -8.74
C TRP A 186 -2.89 -13.77 -10.20
N ASP A 187 -2.06 -14.76 -10.54
CA ASP A 187 -1.65 -15.04 -11.92
C ASP A 187 -2.40 -16.27 -12.44
N GLU A 188 -3.18 -16.11 -13.52
CA GLU A 188 -4.01 -17.20 -14.06
C GLU A 188 -3.17 -18.35 -14.63
N GLY A 189 -1.99 -18.04 -15.19
CA GLY A 189 -1.13 -19.02 -15.84
C GLY A 189 -0.52 -20.04 -14.87
N SER A 190 -0.10 -19.57 -13.69
CA SER A 190 0.48 -20.38 -12.62
C SER A 190 -0.55 -20.79 -11.57
N GLY A 191 -1.63 -20.01 -11.41
CA GLY A 191 -2.59 -20.10 -10.32
C GLY A 191 -2.08 -19.51 -9.00
N GLU A 192 -0.90 -18.90 -8.97
CA GLU A 192 -0.28 -18.39 -7.75
C GLU A 192 -1.03 -17.17 -7.23
N ILE A 193 -1.36 -17.19 -5.94
CA ILE A 193 -1.78 -16.02 -5.17
C ILE A 193 -0.60 -15.57 -4.34
N TYR A 194 -0.26 -14.29 -4.43
CA TYR A 194 0.74 -13.67 -3.56
C TYR A 194 0.10 -12.54 -2.77
N LEU A 195 0.37 -12.51 -1.47
CA LEU A 195 0.04 -11.40 -0.60
C LEU A 195 1.35 -10.70 -0.20
N TYR A 196 1.42 -9.41 -0.46
CA TYR A 196 2.50 -8.53 -0.05
C TYR A 196 2.01 -7.56 1.02
N ILE A 197 2.85 -7.32 2.01
CA ILE A 197 2.67 -6.28 3.03
C ILE A 197 3.95 -5.45 3.04
N ASP A 198 3.81 -4.14 2.90
CA ASP A 198 4.91 -3.18 2.91
C ASP A 198 6.01 -3.48 1.86
N GLY A 199 5.57 -3.87 0.66
CA GLY A 199 6.45 -4.23 -0.46
C GLY A 199 7.15 -5.59 -0.34
N GLU A 200 6.97 -6.33 0.75
CA GLU A 200 7.56 -7.65 0.98
C GLU A 200 6.52 -8.77 0.85
N LEU A 201 6.95 -9.95 0.36
CA LEU A 201 6.07 -11.12 0.26
C LEU A 201 5.74 -11.65 1.66
N ALA A 202 4.47 -11.56 2.05
CA ALA A 202 3.97 -12.00 3.35
C ALA A 202 3.50 -13.46 3.34
N ASP A 203 2.73 -13.86 2.31
CA ASP A 203 2.24 -15.24 2.20
C ASP A 203 1.84 -15.59 0.75
N THR A 204 1.67 -16.88 0.48
CA THR A 204 1.27 -17.39 -0.83
C THR A 204 0.44 -18.66 -0.74
N THR A 205 -0.45 -18.84 -1.71
CA THR A 205 -1.16 -20.08 -1.94
C THR A 205 -1.46 -20.22 -3.44
N VAL A 206 -2.23 -21.23 -3.83
CA VAL A 206 -2.61 -21.46 -5.22
C VAL A 206 -4.13 -21.53 -5.35
N SER A 207 -4.67 -20.80 -6.31
CA SER A 207 -6.01 -21.01 -6.87
C SER A 207 -5.87 -21.41 -8.32
N ALA A 208 -6.09 -22.69 -8.61
CA ALA A 208 -6.10 -23.20 -9.97
C ALA A 208 -7.41 -22.81 -10.68
N GLY A 209 -7.43 -22.94 -12.00
CA GLY A 209 -8.60 -22.62 -12.82
C GLY A 209 -8.44 -21.28 -13.53
N THR A 210 -9.50 -20.87 -14.21
CA THR A 210 -9.53 -19.61 -14.95
C THR A 210 -10.64 -18.72 -14.42
N ILE A 211 -10.66 -17.47 -14.89
CA ILE A 211 -11.78 -16.56 -14.69
C ILE A 211 -13.07 -17.23 -15.19
N PRO A 212 -14.13 -17.31 -14.36
CA PRO A 212 -15.41 -17.85 -14.81
C PRO A 212 -16.00 -17.02 -15.96
N THR A 213 -16.40 -17.68 -17.04
CA THR A 213 -17.00 -17.03 -18.22
C THR A 213 -18.52 -17.16 -18.29
N SER A 214 -19.14 -17.87 -17.34
CA SER A 214 -20.59 -18.08 -17.29
C SER A 214 -21.05 -18.57 -15.91
N GLY A 215 -22.27 -18.17 -15.51
CA GLY A 215 -22.79 -18.46 -14.16
C GLY A 215 -22.18 -17.51 -13.12
N GLN A 216 -22.74 -17.45 -11.91
CA GLN A 216 -22.20 -16.55 -10.88
C GLN A 216 -20.95 -17.15 -10.21
N PRO A 217 -19.89 -16.37 -9.96
CA PRO A 217 -19.73 -14.94 -10.30
C PRO A 217 -19.31 -14.70 -11.77
N ILE A 218 -19.69 -13.57 -12.35
CA ILE A 218 -19.16 -13.07 -13.64
C ILE A 218 -18.49 -11.72 -13.42
N ASN A 219 -17.28 -11.55 -13.95
CA ASN A 219 -16.45 -10.36 -13.79
C ASN A 219 -17.19 -9.02 -13.99
N SER A 220 -18.04 -8.93 -15.03
CA SER A 220 -18.79 -7.73 -15.39
C SER A 220 -20.00 -7.42 -14.51
N ASP A 221 -20.45 -8.38 -13.70
CA ASP A 221 -21.74 -8.30 -13.00
C ASP A 221 -21.60 -7.69 -11.60
N ASN A 222 -20.39 -7.63 -11.05
CA ASN A 222 -20.15 -7.19 -9.67
C ASN A 222 -19.53 -5.78 -9.63
N PRO A 223 -19.99 -4.90 -8.73
CA PRO A 223 -19.29 -3.64 -8.44
C PRO A 223 -18.02 -3.90 -7.62
N ILE A 224 -17.19 -2.88 -7.46
CA ILE A 224 -16.12 -2.85 -6.46
C ILE A 224 -16.65 -2.19 -5.20
N TYR A 225 -16.38 -2.82 -4.07
CA TYR A 225 -16.61 -2.34 -2.71
C TYR A 225 -15.28 -1.93 -2.10
N ILE A 226 -15.19 -0.68 -1.62
CA ILE A 226 -14.14 -0.23 -0.71
C ILE A 226 -14.82 0.00 0.65
N GLY A 227 -14.31 -0.64 1.70
CA GLY A 227 -15.00 -0.78 2.97
C GLY A 227 -16.01 -1.92 2.96
N GLN A 228 -17.20 -1.74 3.55
CA GLN A 228 -18.21 -2.79 3.68
C GLN A 228 -18.61 -3.39 2.33
N ASP A 229 -18.69 -4.71 2.22
CA ASP A 229 -19.20 -5.41 1.04
C ASP A 229 -20.64 -5.90 1.23
N GLY A 230 -21.19 -6.60 0.24
CA GLY A 230 -22.51 -7.23 0.32
C GLY A 230 -22.54 -8.54 1.12
N ARG A 231 -21.40 -9.02 1.61
CA ARG A 231 -21.24 -10.36 2.18
C ARG A 231 -21.05 -10.37 3.69
N GLU A 232 -20.09 -9.61 4.17
CA GLU A 232 -19.73 -9.54 5.57
C GLU A 232 -20.52 -8.42 6.27
N PRO A 233 -21.09 -8.69 7.45
CA PRO A 233 -21.92 -7.71 8.14
C PRO A 233 -21.11 -6.56 8.77
N ARG A 234 -19.78 -6.52 8.57
CA ARG A 234 -18.85 -5.59 9.23
C ARG A 234 -18.07 -4.79 8.19
N ALA A 235 -17.90 -3.51 8.46
CA ALA A 235 -16.98 -2.63 7.74
C ALA A 235 -15.71 -2.38 8.57
N PRO A 236 -14.61 -1.92 7.95
CA PRO A 236 -13.41 -1.55 8.68
C PRO A 236 -13.63 -0.23 9.40
N ASP A 237 -12.93 -0.05 10.50
CA ASP A 237 -12.71 1.26 11.10
C ASP A 237 -11.26 1.66 10.79
N ALA A 238 -11.07 2.28 9.63
CA ALA A 238 -9.75 2.45 9.05
C ALA A 238 -9.72 3.61 8.05
N LEU A 239 -8.56 4.24 7.93
CA LEU A 239 -8.21 5.01 6.75
C LEU A 239 -7.79 4.02 5.65
N ILE A 240 -8.36 4.16 4.47
CA ILE A 240 -7.92 3.44 3.25
C ILE A 240 -7.60 4.50 2.22
N ASP A 241 -6.47 4.33 1.55
CA ASP A 241 -5.98 5.29 0.58
C ASP A 241 -5.42 4.60 -0.67
N GLU A 242 -5.37 5.34 -1.77
CA GLU A 242 -4.68 4.95 -3.00
C GLU A 242 -5.02 3.53 -3.51
N ALA A 243 -6.32 3.22 -3.57
CA ALA A 243 -6.83 1.91 -3.93
C ALA A 243 -6.85 1.68 -5.46
N ALA A 244 -6.21 0.63 -5.94
CA ALA A 244 -6.09 0.32 -7.37
C ALA A 244 -6.41 -1.15 -7.70
N ILE A 245 -6.95 -1.37 -8.90
CA ILE A 245 -7.26 -2.68 -9.47
C ILE A 245 -6.56 -2.81 -10.82
N TYR A 246 -5.86 -3.93 -11.02
CA TYR A 246 -5.19 -4.28 -12.27
C TYR A 246 -5.76 -5.58 -12.82
N ASN A 247 -5.82 -5.71 -14.14
CA ASN A 247 -6.22 -6.95 -14.85
C ASN A 247 -5.04 -7.91 -15.07
N TYR A 248 -3.96 -7.77 -14.30
CA TYR A 248 -2.81 -8.66 -14.35
C TYR A 248 -2.11 -8.71 -12.99
N ALA A 249 -1.29 -9.75 -12.78
CA ALA A 249 -0.44 -9.85 -11.60
C ALA A 249 0.78 -8.92 -11.73
N LEU A 250 0.87 -7.90 -10.87
CA LEU A 250 2.07 -7.06 -10.78
C LEU A 250 3.27 -7.91 -10.33
N SER A 251 4.46 -7.55 -10.80
CA SER A 251 5.69 -8.20 -10.34
C SER A 251 6.09 -7.66 -8.97
N ALA A 252 6.83 -8.46 -8.19
CA ALA A 252 7.36 -8.04 -6.89
C ALA A 252 8.20 -6.74 -7.00
N GLU A 253 8.94 -6.55 -8.10
CA GLU A 253 9.72 -5.32 -8.32
C GLU A 253 8.84 -4.08 -8.53
N ARG A 254 7.68 -4.21 -9.19
CA ARG A 254 6.73 -3.10 -9.36
C ARG A 254 6.02 -2.79 -8.06
N ILE A 255 5.60 -3.81 -7.32
CA ILE A 255 5.00 -3.66 -5.98
C ILE A 255 5.96 -2.94 -5.03
N LEU A 256 7.23 -3.36 -4.99
CA LEU A 256 8.25 -2.69 -4.19
C LEU A 256 8.50 -1.24 -4.66
N ALA A 257 8.39 -0.96 -5.96
CA ALA A 257 8.50 0.41 -6.47
C ALA A 257 7.35 1.30 -6.01
N HIS A 258 6.11 0.79 -5.99
CA HIS A 258 4.94 1.52 -5.46
C HIS A 258 5.10 1.79 -3.97
N PHE A 259 5.46 0.77 -3.18
CA PHE A 259 5.70 0.92 -1.75
C PHE A 259 6.71 2.05 -1.45
N ASN A 260 7.86 2.03 -2.13
CA ASN A 260 8.91 3.04 -1.93
C ASN A 260 8.51 4.46 -2.39
N ALA A 261 7.49 4.59 -3.24
CA ALA A 261 6.98 5.89 -3.67
C ALA A 261 6.02 6.52 -2.64
N GLY A 262 5.38 5.72 -1.78
CA GLY A 262 4.37 6.17 -0.83
C GLY A 262 4.93 6.79 0.46
N GLU A 263 6.07 7.48 0.44
CA GLU A 263 6.76 8.08 1.60
C GLU A 263 5.98 8.13 2.96
N VAL A 264 6.03 7.03 3.73
CA VAL A 264 5.33 6.89 5.03
C VAL A 264 6.24 7.18 6.23
N PRO A 265 5.69 7.60 7.40
CA PRO A 265 6.45 7.69 8.63
C PRO A 265 7.06 6.33 9.02
N GLU A 266 8.34 6.31 9.41
CA GLU A 266 8.91 5.09 10.00
C GLU A 266 8.15 4.72 11.29
N PRO A 267 7.90 3.41 11.54
CA PRO A 267 7.33 2.97 12.80
C PRO A 267 8.15 3.50 13.98
N PRO A 268 7.51 3.90 15.10
CA PRO A 268 8.26 4.39 16.25
C PRO A 268 9.24 3.33 16.75
N GLU A 269 10.49 3.73 17.01
CA GLU A 269 11.50 2.81 17.55
C GLU A 269 10.98 2.12 18.83
N PRO A 270 11.25 0.82 19.02
CA PRO A 270 10.95 0.14 20.26
C PRO A 270 11.58 0.89 21.44
N PRO A 271 10.92 0.94 22.62
CA PRO A 271 11.51 1.59 23.78
C PRO A 271 12.87 0.98 24.08
N GLU A 272 13.89 1.83 24.30
CA GLU A 272 15.21 1.37 24.69
C GLU A 272 15.08 0.41 25.89
N PRO A 273 15.78 -0.74 25.87
CA PRO A 273 15.80 -1.62 27.01
C PRO A 273 16.26 -0.82 28.24
N PRO A 274 15.70 -1.10 29.45
CA PRO A 274 16.11 -0.40 30.64
C PRO A 274 17.63 -0.45 30.75
N ALA A 275 18.26 0.72 30.95
CA ALA A 275 19.69 0.79 31.18
C ALA A 275 20.07 -0.25 32.22
N ASP A 276 20.99 -1.16 31.86
CA ASP A 276 21.48 -2.21 32.75
C ASP A 276 21.80 -1.55 34.09
N ALA A 277 21.00 -1.88 35.11
CA ALA A 277 21.19 -1.38 36.45
C ALA A 277 22.47 -2.03 36.93
N GLY A 278 23.60 -1.38 36.63
CA GLY A 278 24.94 -1.91 36.71
C GLY A 278 25.08 -2.83 37.90
N GLY A 279 25.40 -4.09 37.59
CA GLY A 279 25.42 -5.19 38.53
C GLY A 279 25.95 -4.73 39.89
N VAL A 280 25.11 -4.88 40.91
CA VAL A 280 25.51 -4.66 42.30
C VAL A 280 26.68 -5.61 42.55
N ALA A 281 27.88 -5.05 42.64
CA ALA A 281 29.04 -5.77 43.11
C ALA A 281 28.70 -6.28 44.52
N ILE A 282 28.48 -7.59 44.63
CA ILE A 282 28.28 -8.25 45.91
C ILE A 282 29.64 -8.24 46.60
N GLY A 283 29.82 -7.28 47.50
CA GLY A 283 30.99 -7.16 48.34
C GLY A 283 30.90 -8.13 49.53
N ASP A 284 31.98 -8.89 49.67
CA ASP A 284 32.45 -9.78 50.75
C ASP A 284 31.62 -11.02 51.14
#